data_AF-A0A3D0S8Y5-F1
#
_entry.id   AF-A0A3D0S8Y5-F1
#
_cell.length_a   1.000
_cell.length_b   1.000
_cell.length_c   1.000
_cell.angle_alpha   90.00
_cell.angle_beta   90.00
_cell.angle_gamma   90.00
#
_symmetry.space_group_name_H-M   'P 1'
#
loop_
_entity.id
_entity.type
_entity.pdbx_description
1 polymer ?
#
loop_
_entity_poly.entity_id
_entity_poly.type
_entity_poly.pdbx_seq_one_letter_code
_entity_poly.pdbx_strand_id
1 'polypeptide(L)'
;MRTSPSLLAALATLVLVGSACGADGSDDVARDAPPDATTPGVLMGVLPDGPVRTVNLVTVMDTGSPELCLGPIAESYPPQCGGPALVDWDWADHEGTFDQQGDIRWGTYALTGTWDGTSFTATDAISGALYDPAMPTPTPTPTPATTYDATELEQIATELQDEKWVLGAYGGEGSDGHVLVDVVYDDGTLQDRVDDEYGAGVVLLNPALVDAS
;
A
#
# COMPACT_ATOMS: atom_id res chain seq x y z
N MET A 1 37.60 -66.64 19.33
CA MET A 1 37.49 -65.72 18.18
C MET A 1 36.53 -64.61 18.59
N ARG A 2 37.04 -63.56 19.25
CA ARG A 2 37.57 -62.28 18.74
C ARG A 2 36.47 -61.26 18.37
N THR A 3 36.36 -60.33 19.32
CA THR A 3 35.67 -59.05 19.45
C THR A 3 35.79 -58.05 18.29
N SER A 4 34.79 -57.17 18.18
CA SER A 4 34.78 -55.82 17.58
C SER A 4 33.80 -54.95 18.39
N PRO A 5 33.76 -53.60 18.30
CA PRO A 5 34.79 -52.61 17.95
C PRO A 5 34.88 -51.41 18.97
N SER A 6 35.80 -50.49 18.65
CA SER A 6 36.22 -49.19 19.22
C SER A 6 35.13 -48.17 19.58
N LEU A 7 35.22 -47.45 20.73
CA LEU A 7 35.66 -46.03 20.95
C LEU A 7 35.02 -45.00 19.99
N LEU A 8 34.53 -43.81 20.35
CA LEU A 8 34.46 -42.96 21.55
C LEU A 8 33.47 -41.84 21.18
N ALA A 9 32.54 -41.45 22.05
CA ALA A 9 31.78 -40.21 21.91
C ALA A 9 31.85 -39.44 23.24
N ALA A 10 32.54 -38.31 23.23
CA ALA A 10 32.71 -37.44 24.38
C ALA A 10 31.57 -36.42 24.41
N LEU A 11 30.72 -36.49 25.45
CA LEU A 11 29.78 -35.43 25.81
C LEU A 11 30.52 -34.37 26.66
N ALA A 12 30.46 -33.11 26.24
CA ALA A 12 30.91 -31.98 27.04
C ALA A 12 29.68 -31.35 27.74
N THR A 13 29.58 -31.56 29.06
CA THR A 13 28.58 -30.97 29.95
C THR A 13 29.16 -29.68 30.52
N LEU A 14 28.59 -28.52 30.18
CA LEU A 14 28.97 -27.22 30.74
C LEU A 14 28.11 -26.90 31.96
N VAL A 15 28.72 -26.87 33.14
CA VAL A 15 28.11 -26.55 34.43
C VAL A 15 28.10 -25.03 34.61
N LEU A 16 26.92 -24.43 34.76
CA LEU A 16 26.76 -23.04 35.19
C LEU A 16 26.83 -22.95 36.72
N VAL A 17 27.73 -22.11 37.22
CA VAL A 17 27.77 -21.64 38.62
C VAL A 17 27.51 -20.13 38.59
N GLY A 18 26.41 -19.70 39.22
CA GLY A 18 26.08 -18.29 39.42
C GLY A 18 25.76 -18.05 40.89
N SER A 19 26.61 -17.27 41.56
CA SER A 19 26.55 -16.94 42.98
C SER A 19 26.00 -15.53 43.20
N ALA A 20 25.29 -15.39 44.32
CA ALA A 20 25.20 -14.22 45.20
C ALA A 20 24.14 -13.12 44.92
N CYS A 21 23.31 -12.93 45.96
CA CYS A 21 22.45 -11.77 46.22
C CYS A 21 23.26 -10.53 46.65
N GLY A 22 22.73 -9.35 46.35
CA GLY A 22 23.08 -8.08 47.00
C GLY A 22 21.83 -7.20 47.10
N ALA A 23 21.57 -6.64 48.28
CA ALA A 23 20.40 -5.85 48.63
C ALA A 23 20.72 -4.35 48.78
N ASP A 24 19.64 -3.55 48.64
CA ASP A 24 19.41 -2.17 49.05
C ASP A 24 20.21 -1.03 48.38
N GLY A 25 19.50 -0.28 47.54
CA GLY A 25 19.84 1.04 47.06
C GLY A 25 18.57 1.79 46.66
N SER A 26 18.08 2.64 47.55
CA SER A 26 17.04 3.64 47.26
C SER A 26 17.67 4.73 46.42
N ASP A 27 17.46 4.68 45.10
CA ASP A 27 17.67 5.82 44.22
C ASP A 27 16.32 6.20 43.61
N ASP A 28 15.87 7.41 43.94
CA ASP A 28 14.82 8.15 43.26
C ASP A 28 15.20 8.29 41.78
N VAL A 29 14.81 7.33 40.96
CA VAL A 29 14.82 7.50 39.51
C VAL A 29 13.56 8.27 39.14
N ALA A 30 13.77 9.49 38.61
CA ALA A 30 12.75 10.18 37.86
C ALA A 30 12.22 9.20 36.80
N ARG A 31 10.95 8.82 36.91
CA ARG A 31 10.28 8.12 35.83
C ARG A 31 10.18 9.14 34.71
N ASP A 32 11.06 9.03 33.71
CA ASP A 32 10.74 9.59 32.40
C ASP A 32 9.35 9.07 32.04
N ALA A 33 8.48 10.01 31.67
CA ALA A 33 7.21 9.65 31.06
C ALA A 33 7.50 8.66 29.92
N PRO A 34 6.66 7.64 29.69
CA PRO A 34 6.77 6.86 28.47
C PRO A 34 6.87 7.86 27.31
N PRO A 35 7.75 7.65 26.31
CA PRO A 35 7.57 8.39 25.07
C PRO A 35 6.10 8.22 24.69
N ASP A 36 5.42 9.33 24.42
CA ASP A 36 4.10 9.31 23.81
C ASP A 36 4.15 8.18 22.79
N ALA A 37 3.25 7.21 22.95
CA ALA A 37 3.12 6.16 21.97
C ALA A 37 2.79 6.89 20.67
N THR A 38 3.81 7.08 19.84
CA THR A 38 3.65 7.52 18.47
C THR A 38 2.63 6.56 17.89
N THR A 39 1.42 7.07 17.66
CA THR A 39 0.37 6.38 16.96
C THR A 39 1.00 5.72 15.73
N PRO A 40 0.80 4.42 15.49
CA PRO A 40 1.21 3.78 14.24
C PRO A 40 0.75 4.66 13.09
N GLY A 41 1.73 5.07 12.27
CA GLY A 41 1.64 6.27 11.44
C GLY A 41 0.39 6.32 10.59
N VAL A 42 -0.34 7.43 10.72
CA VAL A 42 -1.15 7.97 9.62
C VAL A 42 -0.20 7.97 8.42
N LEU A 43 -0.52 7.18 7.40
CA LEU A 43 0.11 7.32 6.09
C LEU A 43 0.02 8.82 5.78
N MET A 44 1.16 9.50 5.58
CA MET A 44 1.20 10.92 5.25
C MET A 44 0.68 11.17 3.81
N GLY A 45 -0.42 10.51 3.45
CA GLY A 45 -1.31 10.90 2.37
C GLY A 45 -2.43 11.76 2.94
N VAL A 46 -3.06 12.50 2.04
CA VAL A 46 -4.22 13.32 2.35
C VAL A 46 -5.40 12.41 2.66
N LEU A 47 -6.23 12.79 3.64
CA LEU A 47 -7.50 12.12 3.89
C LEU A 47 -8.64 12.92 3.25
N PRO A 48 -9.59 12.26 2.57
CA PRO A 48 -10.77 12.94 2.03
C PRO A 48 -11.69 13.41 3.16
N ASP A 49 -12.33 14.57 2.97
CA ASP A 49 -13.35 15.10 3.88
C ASP A 49 -14.71 14.40 3.74
N GLY A 50 -14.89 13.61 2.68
CA GLY A 50 -16.16 13.00 2.30
C GLY A 50 -16.00 11.62 1.63
N PRO A 51 -17.09 11.07 1.08
CA PRO A 51 -17.02 9.81 0.35
C PRO A 51 -16.18 9.98 -0.92
N VAL A 52 -15.46 8.92 -1.27
CA VAL A 52 -14.66 8.81 -2.48
C VAL A 52 -15.14 7.65 -3.34
N ARG A 53 -14.78 7.67 -4.61
CA ARG A 53 -15.05 6.61 -5.58
C ARG A 53 -13.80 6.22 -6.32
N THR A 54 -13.76 4.99 -6.83
CA THR A 54 -12.67 4.54 -7.69
C THR A 54 -12.73 5.26 -9.04
N VAL A 55 -11.58 5.67 -9.55
CA VAL A 55 -11.48 6.30 -10.89
C VAL A 55 -11.76 5.26 -11.99
N ASN A 56 -11.18 4.08 -11.82
CA ASN A 56 -11.33 2.94 -12.73
C ASN A 56 -12.03 1.78 -12.03
N LEU A 57 -12.35 0.75 -12.80
CA LEU A 57 -12.69 -0.55 -12.23
C LEU A 57 -11.49 -1.10 -11.46
N VAL A 58 -11.77 -1.64 -10.28
CA VAL A 58 -10.80 -2.23 -9.36
C VAL A 58 -11.11 -3.71 -9.18
N THR A 59 -10.09 -4.50 -8.89
CA THR A 59 -10.28 -5.88 -8.44
C THR A 59 -10.48 -5.88 -6.93
N VAL A 60 -11.57 -6.50 -6.48
CA VAL A 60 -11.72 -6.91 -5.08
C VAL A 60 -11.25 -8.35 -4.98
N MET A 61 -10.28 -8.60 -4.10
CA MET A 61 -9.66 -9.90 -3.89
C MET A 61 -9.96 -10.39 -2.48
N ASP A 62 -10.20 -11.68 -2.30
CA ASP A 62 -10.33 -12.30 -0.98
C ASP A 62 -9.57 -13.63 -0.96
N THR A 63 -8.44 -13.66 -0.25
CA THR A 63 -7.64 -14.86 0.02
C THR A 63 -7.73 -15.30 1.49
N GLY A 64 -8.72 -14.79 2.22
CA GLY A 64 -8.93 -14.98 3.66
C GLY A 64 -9.55 -13.74 4.32
N SER A 65 -9.33 -12.57 3.73
CA SER A 65 -10.02 -11.31 4.02
C SER A 65 -10.14 -10.47 2.73
N PRO A 66 -11.24 -9.74 2.51
CA PRO A 66 -11.39 -8.86 1.36
C PRO A 66 -10.39 -7.69 1.34
N GLU A 67 -9.81 -7.44 0.17
CA GLU A 67 -8.85 -6.37 -0.11
C GLU A 67 -9.23 -5.64 -1.41
N LEU A 68 -9.00 -4.34 -1.40
CA LEU A 68 -9.19 -3.44 -2.54
C LEU A 68 -7.87 -3.32 -3.32
N CYS A 69 -7.76 -3.98 -4.46
CA CYS A 69 -6.54 -3.91 -5.27
C CYS A 69 -6.48 -2.60 -6.07
N LEU A 70 -5.69 -1.65 -5.58
CA LEU A 70 -5.45 -0.36 -6.23
C LEU A 70 -4.16 -0.31 -7.07
N GLY A 71 -3.26 -1.27 -6.84
CA GLY A 71 -2.00 -1.39 -7.57
C GLY A 71 -2.05 -2.37 -8.74
N PRO A 72 -0.90 -2.81 -9.27
CA PRO A 72 -0.83 -3.73 -10.39
C PRO A 72 -1.44 -5.10 -10.04
N ILE A 73 -2.08 -5.72 -11.03
CA ILE A 73 -2.72 -7.04 -10.92
C ILE A 73 -1.94 -8.04 -11.78
N ALA A 74 -1.54 -9.17 -11.20
CA ALA A 74 -0.90 -10.25 -11.94
C ALA A 74 -1.92 -11.08 -12.70
N GLU A 75 -1.65 -11.32 -13.98
CA GLU A 75 -2.51 -12.08 -14.89
C GLU A 75 -2.40 -13.60 -14.64
N SER A 76 -3.15 -14.08 -13.63
CA SER A 76 -3.32 -15.51 -13.31
C SER A 76 -4.77 -15.85 -12.99
N TYR A 77 -5.07 -17.13 -12.71
CA TYR A 77 -6.41 -17.59 -12.34
C TYR A 77 -6.36 -18.54 -11.13
N PRO A 78 -6.58 -18.06 -9.88
CA PRO A 78 -6.98 -16.69 -9.50
C PRO A 78 -5.93 -15.62 -9.84
N PRO A 79 -6.33 -14.36 -10.09
CA PRO A 79 -5.38 -13.25 -10.20
C PRO A 79 -4.66 -13.05 -8.86
N GLN A 80 -3.56 -12.31 -8.87
CA GLN A 80 -2.85 -11.95 -7.65
C GLN A 80 -2.71 -10.44 -7.58
N CYS A 81 -3.17 -9.86 -6.49
CA CYS A 81 -2.99 -8.46 -6.15
C CYS A 81 -3.16 -8.31 -4.65
N GLY A 82 -2.74 -7.16 -4.13
CA GLY A 82 -3.00 -6.77 -2.75
C GLY A 82 -3.32 -5.29 -2.71
N GLY A 83 -3.77 -4.83 -1.55
CA GLY A 83 -4.07 -3.45 -1.32
C GLY A 83 -4.71 -3.23 0.04
N PRO A 84 -5.33 -2.07 0.25
CA PRO A 84 -5.99 -1.77 1.51
C PRO A 84 -7.09 -2.78 1.84
N ALA A 85 -7.31 -2.99 3.15
CA ALA A 85 -8.42 -3.82 3.61
C ALA A 85 -9.75 -3.24 3.12
N LEU A 86 -10.62 -4.11 2.61
CA LEU A 86 -11.99 -3.76 2.24
C LEU A 86 -12.92 -4.18 3.38
N VAL A 87 -13.35 -3.20 4.16
CA VAL A 87 -14.11 -3.40 5.41
C VAL A 87 -15.60 -3.53 5.11
N ASP A 88 -16.29 -4.33 5.91
CA ASP A 88 -17.74 -4.60 5.84
C ASP A 88 -18.21 -5.15 4.48
N TRP A 89 -17.31 -5.80 3.74
CA TRP A 89 -17.65 -6.48 2.48
C TRP A 89 -18.28 -7.85 2.71
N ASP A 90 -19.45 -8.07 2.13
CA ASP A 90 -20.12 -9.37 2.12
C ASP A 90 -20.31 -9.88 0.69
N TRP A 91 -19.65 -10.99 0.35
CA TRP A 91 -19.80 -11.63 -0.95
C TRP A 91 -21.23 -12.12 -1.24
N ALA A 92 -22.06 -12.34 -0.21
CA ALA A 92 -23.45 -12.72 -0.39
C ALA A 92 -24.28 -11.62 -1.09
N ASP A 93 -23.89 -10.35 -0.95
CA ASP A 93 -24.55 -9.22 -1.63
C ASP A 93 -24.13 -9.09 -3.10
N HIS A 94 -23.14 -9.89 -3.53
CA HIS A 94 -22.53 -9.84 -4.86
C HIS A 94 -22.63 -11.19 -5.61
N GLU A 95 -23.62 -12.02 -5.27
CA GLU A 95 -23.82 -13.31 -5.93
C GLU A 95 -23.90 -13.17 -7.46
N GLY A 96 -23.10 -14.00 -8.15
CA GLY A 96 -23.06 -14.02 -9.62
C GLY A 96 -22.22 -12.93 -10.27
N THR A 97 -21.52 -12.09 -9.49
CA THR A 97 -20.63 -11.03 -10.02
C THR A 97 -19.14 -11.24 -9.71
N PHE A 98 -18.78 -12.40 -9.15
CA PHE A 98 -17.40 -12.77 -8.84
C PHE A 98 -17.08 -14.20 -9.27
N ASP A 99 -15.79 -14.46 -9.43
CA ASP A 99 -15.23 -15.80 -9.63
C ASP A 99 -14.71 -16.37 -8.30
N GLN A 100 -14.68 -17.70 -8.20
CA GLN A 100 -14.19 -18.40 -7.02
C GLN A 100 -13.38 -19.64 -7.39
N GLN A 101 -12.26 -19.84 -6.70
CA GLN A 101 -11.51 -21.10 -6.71
C GLN A 101 -11.07 -21.48 -5.29
N GLY A 102 -11.62 -22.59 -4.79
CA GLY A 102 -11.45 -22.96 -3.39
C GLY A 102 -12.02 -21.87 -2.49
N ASP A 103 -11.21 -21.39 -1.56
CA ASP A 103 -11.58 -20.31 -0.65
C ASP A 103 -11.26 -18.90 -1.20
N ILE A 104 -10.63 -18.82 -2.37
CA ILE A 104 -10.24 -17.55 -2.99
C ILE A 104 -11.40 -17.02 -3.85
N ARG A 105 -11.78 -15.76 -3.64
CA ARG A 105 -12.80 -15.05 -4.43
C ARG A 105 -12.22 -13.78 -5.02
N TRP A 106 -12.66 -13.42 -6.22
CA TRP A 106 -12.32 -12.13 -6.80
C TRP A 106 -13.40 -11.66 -7.76
N GLY A 107 -13.58 -10.35 -7.84
CA GLY A 107 -14.45 -9.74 -8.83
C GLY A 107 -13.97 -8.33 -9.17
N THR A 108 -14.54 -7.76 -10.22
CA THR A 108 -14.19 -6.43 -10.69
C THR A 108 -15.36 -5.50 -10.42
N TYR A 109 -15.09 -4.36 -9.78
CA TYR A 109 -16.12 -3.43 -9.32
C TYR A 109 -15.71 -1.97 -9.54
N ALA A 110 -16.69 -1.08 -9.69
CA ALA A 110 -16.53 0.33 -9.37
C ALA A 110 -17.12 0.55 -7.97
N LEU A 111 -16.34 1.13 -7.06
CA LEU A 111 -16.75 1.28 -5.67
C LEU A 111 -16.91 2.76 -5.31
N THR A 112 -17.89 3.05 -4.45
CA THR A 112 -18.00 4.31 -3.71
C THR A 112 -18.00 3.98 -2.22
N GLY A 113 -17.39 4.83 -1.40
CA GLY A 113 -17.20 4.52 0.02
C GLY A 113 -16.41 5.56 0.79
N THR A 114 -15.91 5.18 1.95
CA THR A 114 -15.03 6.02 2.79
C THR A 114 -13.62 5.46 2.80
N TRP A 115 -12.64 6.37 2.74
CA TRP A 115 -11.21 6.06 2.82
C TRP A 115 -10.62 6.74 4.07
N ASP A 116 -10.04 5.95 4.98
CA ASP A 116 -9.46 6.45 6.24
C ASP A 116 -7.93 6.58 6.20
N GLY A 117 -7.33 6.38 5.02
CA GLY A 117 -5.88 6.35 4.82
C GLY A 117 -5.29 4.95 4.91
N THR A 118 -6.00 3.96 5.45
CA THR A 118 -5.51 2.59 5.65
C THR A 118 -6.47 1.54 5.10
N SER A 119 -7.77 1.79 5.18
CA SER A 119 -8.84 0.87 4.80
C SER A 119 -9.94 1.60 4.03
N PHE A 120 -10.64 0.84 3.20
CA PHE A 120 -11.79 1.32 2.45
C PHE A 120 -13.04 0.63 2.95
N THR A 121 -14.09 1.40 3.23
CA THR A 121 -15.42 0.85 3.55
C THR A 121 -16.36 1.17 2.40
N ALA A 122 -16.81 0.15 1.67
CA ALA A 122 -17.71 0.34 0.54
C ALA A 122 -19.13 0.67 1.01
N THR A 123 -19.73 1.69 0.40
CA THR A 123 -21.15 2.04 0.59
C THR A 123 -21.98 1.76 -0.64
N ASP A 124 -21.34 1.67 -1.81
CA ASP A 124 -21.95 1.22 -3.05
C ASP A 124 -20.92 0.47 -3.91
N ALA A 125 -21.41 -0.51 -4.68
CA ALA A 125 -20.57 -1.36 -5.51
C ALA A 125 -21.31 -1.75 -6.80
N ILE A 126 -20.77 -1.29 -7.94
CA ILE A 126 -21.27 -1.62 -9.27
C ILE A 126 -20.35 -2.69 -9.85
N SER A 127 -20.88 -3.86 -10.19
CA SER A 127 -20.08 -4.89 -10.84
C SER A 127 -19.58 -4.41 -12.21
N GLY A 128 -18.37 -4.81 -12.58
CA GLY A 128 -17.77 -4.42 -13.86
C GLY A 128 -18.59 -4.84 -15.08
N ALA A 129 -19.42 -5.89 -14.96
CA ALA A 129 -20.35 -6.31 -15.99
C ALA A 129 -21.53 -5.33 -16.21
N LEU A 130 -21.85 -4.51 -15.21
CA LEU A 130 -22.92 -3.51 -15.24
C LEU A 130 -22.38 -2.08 -15.31
N TYR A 131 -21.07 -1.89 -15.17
CA TYR A 131 -20.44 -0.58 -15.19
C TYR A 131 -20.42 0.00 -16.61
N ASP A 132 -21.04 1.17 -16.76
CA ASP A 132 -20.98 1.97 -17.98
C ASP A 132 -20.06 3.18 -17.73
N PRO A 133 -18.81 3.17 -18.23
CA PRO A 133 -17.89 4.26 -18.01
C PRO A 133 -18.34 5.49 -18.81
N ALA A 134 -18.54 6.61 -18.11
CA ALA A 134 -18.55 7.90 -18.77
C ALA A 134 -17.16 8.14 -19.38
N MET A 135 -17.07 8.29 -20.69
CA MET A 135 -15.81 8.67 -21.35
C MET A 135 -15.48 10.12 -20.94
N PRO A 136 -14.44 10.36 -20.13
CA PRO A 136 -14.08 11.71 -19.76
C PRO A 136 -13.56 12.47 -20.97
N THR A 137 -13.72 13.79 -20.97
CA THR A 137 -12.99 14.62 -21.93
C THR A 137 -11.51 14.54 -21.58
N PRO A 138 -10.62 14.23 -22.54
CA PRO A 138 -9.20 14.15 -22.25
C PRO A 138 -8.69 15.52 -21.78
N THR A 139 -8.08 15.54 -20.59
CA THR A 139 -7.34 16.68 -20.09
C THR A 139 -5.99 16.74 -20.82
N PRO A 140 -5.60 17.89 -21.39
CA PRO A 140 -4.29 18.00 -22.00
C PRO A 140 -3.20 17.82 -20.94
N THR A 141 -2.19 17.01 -21.24
CA THR A 141 -1.00 16.88 -20.41
C THR A 141 -0.29 18.24 -20.32
N PRO A 142 0.04 18.74 -19.11
CA PRO A 142 0.73 20.01 -18.96
C PRO A 142 2.14 19.93 -19.55
N THR A 143 2.70 21.07 -19.96
CA THR A 143 4.13 21.14 -20.30
C THR A 143 4.94 21.33 -19.01
N PRO A 144 5.98 20.52 -18.74
CA PRO A 144 6.83 20.70 -17.57
C PRO A 144 7.47 22.08 -17.51
N ALA A 145 7.43 22.73 -16.35
CA ALA A 145 8.07 24.02 -16.11
C ALA A 145 9.61 23.90 -16.04
N THR A 146 10.10 22.75 -15.61
CA THR A 146 11.52 22.39 -15.53
C THR A 146 11.81 21.27 -16.50
N THR A 147 12.92 21.36 -17.23
CA THR A 147 13.38 20.27 -18.11
C THR A 147 14.40 19.43 -17.35
N TYR A 148 14.11 18.14 -17.23
CA TYR A 148 15.01 17.11 -16.74
C TYR A 148 15.39 16.16 -17.88
N ASP A 149 16.58 15.58 -17.81
CA ASP A 149 16.93 14.46 -18.68
C ASP A 149 16.32 13.14 -18.19
N ALA A 150 16.40 12.09 -19.02
CA ALA A 150 15.82 10.80 -18.69
C ALA A 150 16.44 10.17 -17.42
N THR A 151 17.72 10.39 -17.16
CA THR A 151 18.37 9.83 -15.96
C THR A 151 17.89 10.55 -14.71
N GLU A 152 17.70 11.87 -14.78
CA GLU A 152 17.14 12.66 -13.69
C GLU A 152 15.69 12.27 -13.40
N LEU A 153 14.86 12.05 -14.43
CA LEU A 153 13.46 11.61 -14.25
C LEU A 153 13.37 10.20 -13.64
N GLU A 154 14.26 9.29 -14.02
CA GLU A 154 14.35 7.95 -13.40
C GLU A 154 14.77 8.04 -11.93
N GLN A 155 15.66 8.98 -11.58
CA GLN A 155 16.05 9.24 -10.19
C GLN A 155 14.89 9.80 -9.37
N ILE A 156 14.14 10.77 -9.89
CA ILE A 156 12.94 11.32 -9.23
C ILE A 156 11.90 10.22 -9.01
N ALA A 157 11.65 9.38 -10.03
CA ALA A 157 10.73 8.24 -9.89
C ALA A 157 11.20 7.26 -8.81
N THR A 158 12.50 6.96 -8.76
CA THR A 158 13.11 6.08 -7.75
C THR A 158 13.02 6.67 -6.34
N GLU A 159 13.14 7.99 -6.20
CA GLU A 159 12.95 8.67 -4.92
C GLU A 159 11.50 8.58 -4.46
N LEU A 160 10.55 8.90 -5.35
CA LEU A 160 9.13 8.89 -5.04
C LEU A 160 8.59 7.48 -4.79
N GLN A 161 9.13 6.42 -5.41
CA GLN A 161 8.66 5.05 -5.17
C GLN A 161 8.87 4.58 -3.71
N ASP A 162 9.83 5.18 -2.99
CA ASP A 162 10.14 4.83 -1.60
C ASP A 162 9.19 5.53 -0.61
N GLU A 163 8.38 6.46 -1.10
CA GLU A 163 7.36 7.16 -0.32
C GLU A 163 6.16 6.25 -0.02
N LYS A 164 5.69 6.28 1.22
CA LYS A 164 4.62 5.38 1.67
C LYS A 164 3.24 5.65 1.05
N TRP A 165 3.04 6.84 0.50
CA TRP A 165 1.78 7.26 -0.14
C TRP A 165 1.74 6.91 -1.64
N VAL A 166 2.84 6.40 -2.20
CA VAL A 166 2.97 6.03 -3.61
C VAL A 166 2.64 4.56 -3.81
N LEU A 167 1.81 4.27 -4.81
CA LEU A 167 1.51 2.92 -5.29
C LEU A 167 2.49 2.47 -6.39
N GLY A 168 2.97 3.42 -7.18
CA GLY A 168 3.97 3.21 -8.21
C GLY A 168 4.46 4.54 -8.77
N ALA A 169 5.71 4.61 -9.20
CA ALA A 169 6.29 5.79 -9.83
C ALA A 169 7.06 5.38 -11.10
N TYR A 170 6.91 6.17 -12.16
CA TYR A 170 7.40 5.85 -13.49
C TYR A 170 8.00 7.08 -14.14
N GLY A 171 9.28 7.03 -14.50
CA GLY A 171 9.99 8.09 -15.18
C GLY A 171 11.07 7.53 -16.12
N GLY A 172 11.77 8.42 -16.81
CA GLY A 172 12.92 8.06 -17.64
C GLY A 172 12.69 8.17 -19.14
N GLU A 173 13.35 7.31 -19.92
CA GLU A 173 13.26 7.33 -21.39
C GLU A 173 11.80 7.14 -21.86
N GLY A 174 11.33 8.05 -22.73
CA GLY A 174 9.96 8.01 -23.27
C GLY A 174 8.86 8.56 -22.35
N SER A 175 9.21 9.21 -21.24
CA SER A 175 8.27 9.83 -20.30
C SER A 175 7.81 11.25 -20.69
N ASP A 176 8.24 11.76 -21.85
CA ASP A 176 7.91 13.11 -22.36
C ASP A 176 8.22 14.26 -21.37
N GLY A 177 9.20 14.06 -20.47
CA GLY A 177 9.59 15.07 -19.48
C GLY A 177 8.87 14.94 -18.13
N HIS A 178 8.14 13.85 -17.91
CA HIS A 178 7.31 13.64 -16.73
C HIS A 178 7.78 12.48 -15.86
N VAL A 179 7.36 12.50 -14.61
CA VAL A 179 7.25 11.33 -13.74
C VAL A 179 5.78 11.11 -13.45
N LEU A 180 5.23 9.96 -13.83
CA LEU A 180 3.87 9.56 -13.47
C LEU A 180 3.90 8.82 -12.15
N VAL A 181 3.03 9.20 -11.21
CA VAL A 181 2.98 8.60 -9.88
C VAL A 181 1.57 8.19 -9.57
N ASP A 182 1.35 6.89 -9.44
CA ASP A 182 0.08 6.34 -8.98
C ASP A 182 0.00 6.50 -7.46
N VAL A 183 -1.10 7.09 -6.99
CA VAL A 183 -1.35 7.32 -5.57
C VAL A 183 -2.73 6.81 -5.18
N VAL A 184 -2.97 6.54 -3.91
CA VAL A 184 -4.30 6.12 -3.47
C VAL A 184 -5.30 7.26 -3.62
N TYR A 185 -4.96 8.44 -3.11
CA TYR A 185 -5.82 9.61 -3.10
C TYR A 185 -4.96 10.89 -3.07
N ASP A 186 -5.44 11.93 -3.73
CA ASP A 186 -4.91 13.29 -3.66
C ASP A 186 -6.06 14.30 -3.82
N ASP A 187 -6.11 15.31 -2.97
CA ASP A 187 -7.03 16.45 -3.07
C ASP A 187 -6.42 17.65 -3.81
N GLY A 188 -5.18 17.48 -4.30
CA GLY A 188 -4.35 18.49 -4.94
C GLY A 188 -3.19 18.96 -4.05
N THR A 189 -3.24 18.72 -2.73
CA THR A 189 -2.16 19.18 -1.84
C THR A 189 -0.88 18.35 -1.98
N LEU A 190 -0.95 17.09 -2.42
CA LEU A 190 0.27 16.35 -2.80
C LEU A 190 0.79 16.84 -4.14
N GLN A 191 -0.09 17.11 -5.11
CA GLN A 191 0.30 17.66 -6.41
C GLN A 191 1.03 19.00 -6.26
N ASP A 192 0.48 19.92 -5.46
CA ASP A 192 1.10 21.21 -5.17
C ASP A 192 2.50 21.04 -4.55
N ARG A 193 2.67 20.07 -3.66
CA ARG A 193 3.97 19.78 -3.03
C ARG A 193 5.01 19.30 -4.03
N VAL A 194 4.66 18.34 -4.88
CA VAL A 194 5.62 17.81 -5.87
C VAL A 194 5.89 18.84 -6.97
N ASP A 195 4.93 19.70 -7.29
CA ASP A 195 5.12 20.83 -8.20
C ASP A 195 6.06 21.90 -7.61
N ASP A 196 5.98 22.17 -6.30
CA ASP A 196 6.91 23.07 -5.61
C ASP A 196 8.33 22.50 -5.54
N GLU A 197 8.46 21.18 -5.41
CA GLU A 197 9.74 20.48 -5.24
C GLU A 197 10.49 20.25 -6.56
N TYR A 198 9.80 19.67 -7.56
CA TYR A 198 10.40 19.29 -8.84
C TYR A 198 10.07 20.29 -9.98
N GLY A 199 9.11 21.18 -9.77
CA GLY A 199 8.61 22.11 -10.76
C GLY A 199 7.30 21.65 -11.38
N ALA A 200 6.40 22.62 -11.59
CA ALA A 200 5.05 22.38 -12.06
C ALA A 200 4.99 21.47 -13.30
N GLY A 201 4.19 20.41 -13.21
CA GLY A 201 3.97 19.48 -14.31
C GLY A 201 5.13 18.55 -14.61
N VAL A 202 6.18 18.49 -13.77
CA VAL A 202 7.22 17.46 -13.87
C VAL A 202 6.70 16.15 -13.29
N VAL A 203 6.11 16.18 -12.09
CA VAL A 203 5.47 15.01 -11.48
C VAL A 203 3.96 15.13 -11.70
N LEU A 204 3.33 14.09 -12.24
CA LEU A 204 1.88 14.03 -12.44
C LEU A 204 1.31 12.92 -11.56
N LEU A 205 0.50 13.30 -10.58
CA LEU A 205 -0.18 12.34 -9.71
C LEU A 205 -1.41 11.75 -10.42
N ASN A 206 -1.55 10.44 -10.34
CA ASN A 206 -2.67 9.67 -10.85
C ASN A 206 -3.38 8.96 -9.70
N PRO A 207 -4.42 9.58 -9.10
CA PRO A 207 -5.08 9.02 -7.94
C PRO A 207 -6.02 7.86 -8.32
N ALA A 208 -6.00 6.79 -7.53
CA ALA A 208 -6.90 5.66 -7.69
C ALA A 208 -8.32 5.96 -7.15
N LEU A 209 -8.43 6.82 -6.14
CA LEU A 209 -9.65 7.31 -5.52
C LEU A 209 -9.80 8.81 -5.74
N VAL A 210 -11.02 9.26 -6.00
CA VAL A 210 -11.38 10.69 -6.13
C VAL A 210 -12.67 10.97 -5.37
N ASP A 211 -12.93 12.22 -5.03
CA ASP A 211 -14.18 12.62 -4.38
C ASP A 211 -15.42 12.16 -5.16
N ALA A 212 -16.39 11.60 -4.42
CA ALA A 212 -17.70 11.26 -4.94
C ALA A 212 -18.61 12.51 -4.84
N SER A 213 -18.61 13.33 -5.89
CA SER A 213 -19.45 14.53 -6.03
C SER A 213 -20.79 14.26 -6.72
#